data_AF-A0A2H0IMR4-F1
#
_entry.id   AF-A0A2H0IMR4-F1
#
_cell.length_a   1.000
_cell.length_b   1.000
_cell.length_c   1.000
_cell.angle_alpha   90.00
_cell.angle_beta   90.00
_cell.angle_gamma   90.00
#
_symmetry.space_group_name_H-M   'P 1'
#
loop_
_entity.id
_entity.type
_entity.pdbx_description
1 polymer ?
#
loop_
_entity_poly.entity_id
_entity_poly.type
_entity_poly.pdbx_seq_one_letter_code
_entity_poly.pdbx_strand_id
1 'polypeptide(L)'
;MKRLLTFAIIIGIIAYVSVQYLKDRRFNPPSDYDFPISEKIDTEFYDTLVLKTYYKTAMEVGSYARSLWRNQKIDVRFMEKENFESSQATEYYELLRATALMLQSKLEKSASLKSQGYTNEKVRLFFEQGLTLEDLEYAKHDYLIGLQRGDSGSAVWELQKMLNTSADSIPQDGIFNLITTNRLKAFQQSKGLFPSGIVDKKTLKALIQ
;
A
#
# COMPACT_ATOMS: atom_id res chain seq x y z
N MET A 1 43.78 -53.49 20.36
CA MET A 1 42.33 -53.39 20.65
C MET A 1 41.84 -51.96 20.91
N LYS A 2 42.41 -51.21 21.87
CA LYS A 2 41.96 -49.82 22.17
C LYS A 2 42.00 -48.85 20.98
N ARG A 3 43.02 -48.93 20.11
CA ARG A 3 43.15 -48.10 18.90
C ARG A 3 42.06 -48.38 17.84
N LEU A 4 41.66 -49.65 17.69
CA LEU A 4 40.58 -50.03 16.75
C LEU A 4 39.22 -49.53 17.25
N LEU A 5 38.99 -49.61 18.57
CA LEU A 5 37.78 -49.09 19.19
C LEU A 5 37.63 -47.58 19.00
N THR A 6 38.72 -46.82 19.16
CA THR A 6 38.71 -45.37 18.91
C THR A 6 38.42 -45.01 17.46
N PHE A 7 38.93 -45.78 16.49
CA PHE A 7 38.61 -45.55 15.06
C PHE A 7 37.11 -45.81 14.77
N ALA A 8 36.54 -46.88 15.32
CA ALA A 8 35.12 -47.17 15.16
C ALA A 8 34.21 -46.08 15.74
N ILE A 9 34.57 -45.53 16.91
CA ILE A 9 33.84 -44.41 17.54
C ILE A 9 33.90 -43.15 16.67
N ILE A 10 35.09 -42.81 16.15
CA ILE A 10 35.26 -41.63 15.29
C ILE A 10 34.43 -41.77 14.01
N ILE A 11 34.45 -42.94 13.36
CA ILE A 11 33.64 -43.21 12.17
C ILE A 11 32.14 -43.09 12.50
N GLY A 12 31.70 -43.62 13.65
CA GLY A 12 30.32 -43.49 14.12
C GLY A 12 29.89 -42.04 14.34
N ILE A 13 30.76 -41.21 14.93
CA ILE A 13 30.52 -39.78 15.12
C ILE A 13 30.46 -39.06 13.77
N ILE A 14 31.40 -39.33 12.86
CA ILE A 14 31.40 -38.72 11.51
C ILE A 14 30.14 -39.14 10.74
N ALA A 15 29.74 -40.40 10.80
CA ALA A 15 28.50 -40.87 10.18
C ALA A 15 27.27 -40.20 10.79
N TYR A 16 27.20 -40.10 12.12
CA TYR A 16 26.11 -39.42 12.82
C TYR A 16 26.04 -37.93 12.45
N VAL A 17 27.17 -37.21 12.50
CA VAL A 17 27.26 -35.80 12.11
C VAL A 17 26.93 -35.63 10.63
N SER A 18 27.35 -36.54 9.75
CA SER A 18 27.02 -36.50 8.32
C SER A 18 25.54 -36.71 8.08
N VAL A 19 24.90 -37.64 8.82
CA VAL A 19 23.46 -37.86 8.76
C VAL A 19 22.69 -36.66 9.28
N GLN A 20 23.10 -36.06 10.41
CA GLN A 20 22.47 -34.85 10.93
C GLN A 20 22.70 -33.65 10.01
N TYR A 21 23.90 -33.48 9.47
CA TYR A 21 24.21 -32.45 8.48
C TYR A 21 23.40 -32.61 7.19
N LEU A 22 23.22 -33.84 6.70
CA LEU A 22 22.33 -34.13 5.56
C LEU A 22 20.85 -33.97 5.92
N LYS A 23 20.45 -34.17 7.18
CA LYS A 23 19.10 -33.94 7.68
C LYS A 23 18.79 -32.45 7.84
N ASP A 24 19.75 -31.65 8.29
CA ASP A 24 19.62 -30.21 8.47
C ASP A 24 19.79 -29.44 7.15
N ARG A 25 20.58 -29.96 6.19
CA ARG A 25 20.60 -29.45 4.80
C ARG A 25 19.42 -29.91 3.97
N ARG A 26 18.71 -30.96 4.39
CA ARG A 26 17.39 -31.25 3.86
C ARG A 26 16.45 -30.22 4.48
N PHE A 27 16.37 -29.07 3.81
CA PHE A 27 15.14 -28.31 3.65
C PHE A 27 13.92 -29.20 3.94
N ASN A 28 12.95 -28.75 4.75
CA ASN A 28 11.74 -29.52 5.08
C ASN A 28 10.58 -29.08 4.16
N PRO A 29 10.51 -29.64 2.94
CA PRO A 29 9.65 -29.19 1.86
C PRO A 29 8.13 -29.23 2.11
N PRO A 30 7.54 -29.87 3.15
CA PRO A 30 6.11 -29.70 3.39
C PRO A 30 5.72 -28.29 3.88
N SER A 31 6.47 -27.66 4.79
CA SER A 31 6.05 -26.41 5.45
C SER A 31 6.69 -25.16 4.86
N ASP A 32 7.92 -25.27 4.37
CA ASP A 32 8.72 -24.07 4.11
C ASP A 32 8.30 -23.33 2.82
N TYR A 33 7.57 -23.98 1.92
CA TYR A 33 7.05 -23.39 0.68
C TYR A 33 5.76 -22.58 0.84
N ASP A 34 5.14 -22.58 2.02
CA ASP A 34 3.90 -21.82 2.22
C ASP A 34 4.14 -20.32 2.07
N PHE A 35 3.25 -19.67 1.33
CA PHE A 35 3.24 -18.22 1.23
C PHE A 35 2.60 -17.64 2.49
N PRO A 36 3.32 -16.81 3.28
CA PRO A 36 2.76 -16.24 4.49
C PRO A 36 1.66 -15.24 4.14
N ILE A 37 0.45 -15.48 4.64
CA ILE A 37 -0.64 -14.53 4.54
C ILE A 37 -0.42 -13.43 5.58
N SER A 38 -0.41 -12.18 5.14
CA SER A 38 -0.22 -11.03 6.04
C SER A 38 -1.51 -10.71 6.80
N GLU A 39 -1.39 -10.47 8.11
CA GLU A 39 -2.49 -10.00 8.95
C GLU A 39 -2.86 -8.52 8.69
N LYS A 40 -2.04 -7.80 7.92
CA LYS A 40 -2.22 -6.36 7.63
C LYS A 40 -3.05 -6.09 6.39
N ILE A 41 -3.51 -7.13 5.70
CA ILE A 41 -4.32 -6.99 4.49
C ILE A 41 -5.71 -6.44 4.81
N ASP A 42 -6.29 -5.75 3.85
CA ASP A 42 -7.71 -5.38 3.89
C ASP A 42 -8.60 -6.56 3.46
N THR A 43 -9.26 -7.20 4.42
CA THR A 43 -10.19 -8.31 4.16
C THR A 43 -11.55 -7.83 3.62
N GLU A 44 -11.81 -6.53 3.62
CA GLU A 44 -13.02 -5.90 3.10
C GLU A 44 -12.72 -5.03 1.87
N PHE A 45 -11.68 -5.40 1.12
CA PHE A 45 -11.27 -4.69 -0.08
C PHE A 45 -12.44 -4.57 -1.07
N TYR A 46 -12.57 -3.40 -1.70
CA TYR A 46 -13.73 -3.09 -2.54
C TYR A 46 -13.92 -4.08 -3.71
N ASP A 47 -12.82 -4.64 -4.22
CA ASP A 47 -12.81 -5.66 -5.25
C ASP A 47 -12.60 -7.04 -4.64
N THR A 48 -13.70 -7.78 -4.47
CA THR A 48 -13.67 -9.13 -3.88
C THR A 48 -12.93 -10.14 -4.75
N LEU A 49 -12.80 -9.89 -6.07
CA LEU A 49 -12.05 -10.77 -6.96
C LEU A 49 -10.55 -10.67 -6.69
N VAL A 50 -10.03 -9.48 -6.37
CA VAL A 50 -8.62 -9.29 -5.97
C VAL A 50 -8.33 -10.08 -4.71
N LEU A 51 -9.20 -10.01 -3.70
CA LEU A 51 -9.03 -10.75 -2.44
C LEU A 51 -9.06 -12.27 -2.67
N LYS A 52 -10.04 -12.77 -3.44
CA LYS A 52 -10.13 -14.19 -3.82
C LYS A 52 -8.89 -14.65 -4.59
N THR A 53 -8.42 -13.83 -5.52
CA THR A 53 -7.23 -14.13 -6.33
C THR A 53 -5.98 -14.18 -5.45
N TYR A 54 -5.81 -13.23 -4.52
CA TYR A 54 -4.71 -13.23 -3.58
C TYR A 54 -4.63 -14.53 -2.78
N TYR A 55 -5.72 -14.92 -2.11
CA TYR A 55 -5.75 -16.15 -1.33
C TYR A 55 -5.49 -17.38 -2.20
N LYS A 56 -6.13 -17.47 -3.38
CA LYS A 56 -5.89 -18.58 -4.32
C LYS A 56 -4.41 -18.66 -4.70
N THR A 57 -3.83 -17.56 -5.16
CA THR A 57 -2.44 -17.52 -5.63
C THR A 57 -1.46 -17.81 -4.50
N ALA A 58 -1.68 -17.27 -3.30
CA ALA A 58 -0.84 -17.54 -2.13
C ALA A 58 -0.83 -19.03 -1.75
N MET A 59 -1.99 -19.69 -1.76
CA MET A 59 -2.08 -21.15 -1.56
C MET A 59 -1.41 -21.93 -2.71
N GLU A 60 -1.56 -21.42 -3.94
CA GLU A 60 -1.01 -22.03 -5.15
C GLU A 60 0.52 -22.08 -5.13
N VAL A 61 1.20 -21.01 -4.67
CA VAL A 61 2.66 -20.96 -4.49
C VAL A 61 3.18 -22.20 -3.73
N GLY A 62 2.63 -22.46 -2.54
CA GLY A 62 3.07 -23.58 -1.70
C GLY A 62 2.66 -24.93 -2.27
N SER A 63 1.43 -25.04 -2.80
CA SER A 63 0.94 -26.30 -3.36
C SER A 63 1.71 -26.74 -4.61
N TYR A 64 2.07 -25.79 -5.47
CA TYR A 64 2.84 -26.01 -6.69
C TYR A 64 4.25 -26.51 -6.37
N ALA A 65 4.97 -25.79 -5.51
CA ALA A 65 6.31 -26.16 -5.08
C ALA A 65 6.37 -27.56 -4.44
N ARG A 66 5.43 -27.85 -3.53
CA ARG A 66 5.31 -29.18 -2.90
C ARG A 66 5.03 -30.29 -3.91
N SER A 67 4.17 -30.03 -4.89
CA SER A 67 3.81 -31.01 -5.93
C SER A 67 5.03 -31.38 -6.76
N LEU A 68 5.78 -30.38 -7.23
CA LEU A 68 7.00 -30.59 -8.01
C LEU A 68 8.10 -31.29 -7.20
N TRP A 69 8.32 -30.87 -5.96
CA TRP A 69 9.27 -31.54 -5.09
C TRP A 69 8.91 -33.01 -4.87
N ARG A 70 7.63 -33.30 -4.56
CA ARG A 70 7.16 -34.66 -4.27
C ARG A 70 7.27 -35.56 -5.50
N ASN A 71 6.73 -35.09 -6.62
CA ASN A 71 6.45 -35.90 -7.81
C ASN A 71 7.60 -35.90 -8.82
N GLN A 72 8.34 -34.79 -8.93
CA GLN A 72 9.36 -34.58 -9.97
C GLN A 72 10.77 -34.33 -9.37
N LYS A 73 10.90 -34.24 -8.04
CA LYS A 73 12.17 -33.93 -7.35
C LYS A 73 12.80 -32.59 -7.76
N ILE A 74 11.99 -31.68 -8.30
CA ILE A 74 12.41 -30.32 -8.67
C ILE A 74 12.30 -29.41 -7.46
N ASP A 75 13.38 -28.69 -7.13
CA ASP A 75 13.36 -27.60 -6.16
C ASP A 75 13.19 -26.26 -6.86
N VAL A 76 11.99 -25.71 -6.82
CA VAL A 76 11.64 -24.43 -7.47
C VAL A 76 12.36 -23.21 -6.88
N ARG A 77 13.11 -23.36 -5.78
CA ARG A 77 13.95 -22.27 -5.22
C ARG A 77 15.33 -22.19 -5.86
N PHE A 78 15.77 -23.26 -6.52
CA PHE A 78 17.09 -23.37 -7.11
C PHE A 78 16.96 -23.76 -8.58
N MET A 79 17.00 -22.74 -9.43
CA MET A 79 16.93 -22.93 -10.88
C MET A 79 18.14 -23.72 -11.40
N GLU A 80 17.87 -24.91 -11.96
CA GLU A 80 18.87 -25.68 -12.71
C GLU A 80 18.81 -25.30 -14.20
N LYS A 81 19.67 -24.38 -14.64
CA LYS A 81 19.61 -23.78 -15.99
C LYS A 81 19.74 -24.77 -17.15
N GLU A 82 20.43 -25.88 -16.93
CA GLU A 82 20.61 -26.93 -17.94
C GLU A 82 19.40 -27.89 -18.01
N ASN A 83 18.53 -27.83 -17.01
CA ASN A 83 17.31 -28.61 -16.93
C ASN A 83 16.11 -27.71 -17.28
N PHE A 84 15.55 -27.96 -18.47
CA PHE A 84 14.44 -27.18 -19.00
C PHE A 84 13.19 -27.22 -18.09
N GLU A 85 12.84 -28.39 -17.56
CA GLU A 85 11.67 -28.55 -16.68
C GLU A 85 11.88 -27.80 -15.36
N SER A 86 13.07 -27.90 -14.76
CA SER A 86 13.42 -27.15 -13.55
C SER A 86 13.41 -25.64 -13.76
N SER A 87 13.94 -25.18 -14.91
CA SER A 87 13.95 -23.77 -15.28
C SER A 87 12.54 -23.21 -15.42
N GLN A 88 11.67 -23.87 -16.20
CA GLN A 88 10.27 -23.47 -16.35
C GLN A 88 9.51 -23.50 -15.04
N ALA A 89 9.72 -24.54 -14.24
CA ALA A 89 9.08 -24.68 -12.94
C ALA A 89 9.45 -23.54 -11.99
N THR A 90 10.74 -23.19 -11.95
CA THR A 90 11.23 -22.08 -11.13
C THR A 90 10.67 -20.74 -11.60
N GLU A 91 10.65 -20.49 -12.92
CA GLU A 91 10.06 -19.26 -13.48
C GLU A 91 8.59 -19.11 -13.12
N TYR A 92 7.79 -20.17 -13.25
CA TYR A 92 6.37 -20.12 -12.91
C TYR A 92 6.14 -19.96 -11.40
N TYR A 93 6.92 -20.63 -10.56
CA TYR A 93 6.88 -20.45 -9.11
C TYR A 93 7.18 -19.00 -8.70
N GLU A 94 8.21 -18.38 -9.28
CA GLU A 94 8.54 -16.98 -9.00
C GLU A 94 7.46 -16.03 -9.51
N LEU A 95 6.80 -16.34 -10.65
CA LEU A 95 5.66 -15.58 -11.13
C LEU A 95 4.46 -15.66 -10.17
N LEU A 96 4.13 -16.85 -9.67
CA LEU A 96 3.07 -17.03 -8.67
C LEU A 96 3.37 -16.20 -7.40
N ARG A 97 4.61 -16.30 -6.91
CA ARG A 97 5.06 -15.61 -5.71
C ARG A 97 5.05 -14.08 -5.89
N ALA A 98 5.54 -13.58 -7.02
CA ALA A 98 5.51 -12.16 -7.35
C ALA A 98 4.06 -11.64 -7.44
N THR A 99 3.17 -12.41 -8.06
CA THR A 99 1.75 -12.08 -8.16
C THR A 99 1.10 -12.01 -6.78
N ALA A 100 1.34 -13.00 -5.91
CA ALA A 100 0.85 -12.98 -4.53
C ALA A 100 1.36 -11.77 -3.75
N LEU A 101 2.65 -11.42 -3.86
CA LEU A 101 3.24 -10.24 -3.21
C LEU A 101 2.63 -8.92 -3.71
N MET A 102 2.40 -8.80 -5.01
CA MET A 102 1.78 -7.61 -5.60
C MET A 102 0.35 -7.42 -5.08
N LEU A 103 -0.44 -8.50 -5.05
CA LEU A 103 -1.80 -8.47 -4.53
C LEU A 103 -1.82 -8.19 -3.02
N GLN A 104 -0.92 -8.80 -2.24
CA GLN A 104 -0.76 -8.50 -0.81
C GLN A 104 -0.45 -7.02 -0.59
N SER A 105 0.52 -6.46 -1.33
CA SER A 105 0.92 -5.06 -1.22
C SER A 105 -0.26 -4.13 -1.52
N LYS A 106 -1.08 -4.47 -2.53
CA LYS A 106 -2.30 -3.74 -2.86
C LYS A 106 -3.31 -3.76 -1.70
N LEU A 107 -3.53 -4.92 -1.09
CA LEU A 107 -4.45 -5.08 0.05
C LEU A 107 -3.95 -4.40 1.32
N GLU A 108 -2.65 -4.49 1.64
CA GLU A 108 -2.04 -3.78 2.76
C GLU A 108 -2.09 -2.25 2.57
N LYS A 109 -1.88 -1.78 1.34
CA LYS A 109 -2.05 -0.36 1.00
C LYS A 109 -3.49 0.08 1.22
N SER A 110 -4.47 -0.73 0.84
CA SER A 110 -5.88 -0.45 1.15
C SER A 110 -6.13 -0.34 2.65
N ALA A 111 -5.64 -1.28 3.46
CA ALA A 111 -5.80 -1.23 4.91
C ALA A 111 -5.19 0.04 5.51
N SER A 112 -4.00 0.43 5.03
CA SER A 112 -3.36 1.69 5.40
C SER A 112 -4.20 2.92 5.00
N LEU A 113 -4.80 2.93 3.81
CA LEU A 113 -5.70 4.02 3.39
C LEU A 113 -6.96 4.07 4.26
N LYS A 114 -7.56 2.92 4.59
CA LYS A 114 -8.73 2.87 5.48
C LYS A 114 -8.42 3.44 6.87
N SER A 115 -7.23 3.17 7.41
CA SER A 115 -6.79 3.81 8.67
C SER A 115 -6.64 5.34 8.59
N GLN A 116 -6.56 5.90 7.37
CA GLN A 116 -6.53 7.35 7.11
C GLN A 116 -7.92 7.93 6.82
N GLY A 117 -9.00 7.15 6.97
CA GLY A 117 -10.38 7.60 6.72
C GLY A 117 -10.89 7.42 5.29
N TYR A 118 -10.19 6.63 4.46
CA TYR A 118 -10.74 6.21 3.18
C TYR A 118 -11.84 5.17 3.40
N THR A 119 -13.00 5.37 2.77
CA THR A 119 -14.05 4.35 2.63
C THR A 119 -13.71 3.44 1.45
N ASN A 120 -14.41 2.32 1.28
CA ASN A 120 -14.23 1.44 0.11
C ASN A 120 -14.35 2.19 -1.23
N GLU A 121 -15.28 3.14 -1.33
CA GLU A 121 -15.44 3.97 -2.51
C GLU A 121 -14.20 4.85 -2.75
N LYS A 122 -13.66 5.48 -1.71
CA LYS A 122 -12.47 6.33 -1.82
C LYS A 122 -11.21 5.51 -2.13
N VAL A 123 -11.09 4.31 -1.57
CA VAL A 123 -10.01 3.36 -1.92
C VAL A 123 -10.10 2.99 -3.40
N ARG A 124 -11.30 2.72 -3.92
CA ARG A 124 -11.50 2.45 -5.35
C ARG A 124 -11.01 3.62 -6.20
N LEU A 125 -11.43 4.85 -5.87
CA LEU A 125 -11.01 6.05 -6.60
C LEU A 125 -9.48 6.26 -6.54
N PHE A 126 -8.84 5.96 -5.40
CA PHE A 126 -7.39 6.00 -5.29
C PHE A 126 -6.69 5.03 -6.25
N PHE A 127 -7.13 3.77 -6.31
CA PHE A 127 -6.49 2.77 -7.17
C PHE A 127 -6.82 2.91 -8.66
N GLU A 128 -8.05 3.31 -9.00
CA GLU A 128 -8.51 3.39 -10.39
C GLU A 128 -8.20 4.73 -11.06
N GLN A 129 -8.19 5.82 -10.28
CA GLN A 129 -8.07 7.18 -10.81
C GLN A 129 -6.90 7.95 -10.21
N GLY A 130 -6.19 7.39 -9.23
CA GLY A 130 -5.09 8.08 -8.55
C GLY A 130 -5.53 9.20 -7.62
N LEU A 131 -6.81 9.28 -7.27
CA LEU A 131 -7.36 10.37 -6.44
C LEU A 131 -7.13 10.13 -4.95
N THR A 132 -6.51 11.10 -4.28
CA THR A 132 -6.33 11.11 -2.84
C THR A 132 -7.51 11.78 -2.12
N LEU A 133 -7.61 11.61 -0.80
CA LEU A 133 -8.55 12.34 0.05
C LEU A 133 -8.42 13.86 -0.13
N GLU A 134 -7.20 14.36 -0.27
CA GLU A 134 -6.94 15.79 -0.51
C GLU A 134 -7.50 16.22 -1.87
N ASP A 135 -7.31 15.43 -2.93
CA ASP A 135 -7.86 15.72 -4.25
C ASP A 135 -9.40 15.74 -4.23
N LEU A 136 -10.00 14.78 -3.53
CA LEU A 136 -11.45 14.70 -3.36
C LEU A 136 -12.01 15.88 -2.56
N GLU A 137 -11.30 16.33 -1.52
CA GLU A 137 -11.72 17.50 -0.75
C GLU A 137 -11.53 18.78 -1.56
N TYR A 138 -10.40 18.91 -2.26
CA TYR A 138 -10.13 20.03 -3.15
C TYR A 138 -11.21 20.16 -4.24
N ALA A 139 -11.60 19.05 -4.87
CA ALA A 139 -12.60 19.04 -5.94
C ALA A 139 -13.99 19.53 -5.47
N LYS A 140 -14.34 19.33 -4.18
CA LYS A 140 -15.60 19.84 -3.65
C LYS A 140 -15.65 21.36 -3.62
N HIS A 141 -14.52 22.04 -3.52
CA HIS A 141 -14.43 23.49 -3.29
C HIS A 141 -13.85 24.25 -4.49
N ASP A 142 -13.71 23.61 -5.65
CA ASP A 142 -13.09 24.21 -6.85
C ASP A 142 -13.84 25.46 -7.34
N TYR A 143 -15.13 25.59 -7.03
CA TYR A 143 -15.94 26.78 -7.33
C TYR A 143 -15.54 28.05 -6.56
N LEU A 144 -14.67 27.94 -5.54
CA LEU A 144 -14.11 29.09 -4.85
C LEU A 144 -12.95 29.72 -5.63
N ILE A 145 -12.36 29.01 -6.59
CA ILE A 145 -11.20 29.51 -7.34
C ILE A 145 -11.61 30.66 -8.25
N GLY A 146 -10.79 31.72 -8.22
CA GLY A 146 -11.01 32.93 -8.98
C GLY A 146 -11.83 33.98 -8.24
N LEU A 147 -12.43 33.65 -7.10
CA LEU A 147 -13.18 34.61 -6.30
C LEU A 147 -12.29 35.80 -5.92
N GLN A 148 -12.81 36.99 -6.17
CA GLN A 148 -12.14 38.26 -5.98
C GLN A 148 -13.14 39.39 -5.66
N ARG A 149 -12.59 40.58 -5.37
CA ARG A 149 -13.42 41.75 -5.05
C ARG A 149 -14.42 42.06 -6.18
N GLY A 150 -15.67 42.25 -5.81
CA GLY A 150 -16.79 42.50 -6.73
C GLY A 150 -17.70 41.29 -6.93
N ASP A 151 -17.21 40.08 -6.65
CA ASP A 151 -18.02 38.87 -6.71
C ASP A 151 -19.07 38.85 -5.58
N SER A 152 -20.16 38.13 -5.82
CA SER A 152 -21.19 37.91 -4.81
C SER A 152 -21.90 36.57 -5.00
N GLY A 153 -22.57 36.09 -3.95
CA GLY A 153 -23.35 34.86 -3.97
C GLY A 153 -22.88 33.82 -2.95
N SER A 154 -23.37 32.59 -3.10
CA SER A 154 -23.13 31.49 -2.15
C SER A 154 -21.65 31.14 -2.00
N ALA A 155 -20.88 31.15 -3.10
CA ALA A 155 -19.44 30.88 -3.08
C ALA A 155 -18.68 31.90 -2.21
N VAL A 156 -19.04 33.18 -2.30
CA VAL A 156 -18.46 34.24 -1.47
C VAL A 156 -18.88 34.09 -0.01
N TRP A 157 -20.15 33.76 0.23
CA TRP A 157 -20.67 33.52 1.58
C TRP A 157 -19.91 32.39 2.27
N GLU A 158 -19.55 31.35 1.51
CA GLU A 158 -18.76 30.24 2.01
C GLU A 158 -17.30 30.59 2.21
N LEU A 159 -16.67 31.34 1.30
CA LEU A 159 -15.33 31.87 1.51
C LEU A 159 -15.26 32.70 2.82
N GLN A 160 -16.24 33.59 3.04
CA GLN A 160 -16.34 34.36 4.28
C GLN A 160 -16.48 33.45 5.50
N LYS A 161 -17.26 32.36 5.40
CA LYS A 161 -17.36 31.34 6.44
C LYS A 161 -16.00 30.75 6.78
N MET A 162 -15.25 30.33 5.76
CA MET A 162 -13.94 29.66 5.93
C MET A 162 -12.87 30.61 6.47
N LEU A 163 -12.97 31.90 6.15
CA LEU A 163 -12.07 32.94 6.67
C LEU A 163 -12.39 33.36 8.11
N ASN A 164 -13.59 33.07 8.61
CA ASN A 164 -14.02 33.43 9.96
C ASN A 164 -13.50 32.45 11.00
N THR A 165 -13.11 32.97 12.16
CA THR A 165 -12.65 32.20 13.32
C THR A 165 -13.39 32.67 14.57
N SER A 166 -13.28 31.95 15.68
CA SER A 166 -13.88 32.37 16.95
C SER A 166 -13.31 33.69 17.50
N ALA A 167 -12.07 34.05 17.12
CA ALA A 167 -11.39 35.24 17.61
C ALA A 167 -11.47 36.45 16.67
N ASP A 168 -11.77 36.21 15.39
CA ASP A 168 -11.78 37.26 14.36
C ASP A 168 -12.69 36.85 13.20
N SER A 169 -13.66 37.71 12.90
CA SER A 169 -14.74 37.45 11.94
C SER A 169 -15.14 38.69 11.16
N ILE A 170 -15.46 38.49 9.89
CA ILE A 170 -16.06 39.48 9.00
C ILE A 170 -17.54 39.15 8.74
N PRO A 171 -18.35 40.11 8.24
CA PRO A 171 -19.71 39.82 7.80
C PRO A 171 -19.74 38.66 6.80
N GLN A 172 -20.67 37.73 7.00
CA GLN A 172 -20.90 36.58 6.14
C GLN A 172 -22.18 36.82 5.31
N ASP A 173 -22.09 37.81 4.42
CA ASP A 173 -23.20 38.37 3.64
C ASP A 173 -23.21 37.94 2.18
N GLY A 174 -22.19 37.19 1.74
CA GLY A 174 -22.02 36.78 0.36
C GLY A 174 -21.55 37.89 -0.56
N ILE A 175 -20.97 38.98 -0.04
CA ILE A 175 -20.47 40.11 -0.83
C ILE A 175 -18.95 40.23 -0.68
N PHE A 176 -18.23 40.12 -1.80
CA PHE A 176 -16.76 40.20 -1.79
C PHE A 176 -16.34 41.67 -1.87
N ASN A 177 -16.49 42.38 -0.75
CA ASN A 177 -16.11 43.78 -0.61
C ASN A 177 -14.66 43.95 -0.08
N LEU A 178 -14.27 45.19 0.23
CA LEU A 178 -12.94 45.52 0.76
C LEU A 178 -12.62 44.80 2.08
N ILE A 179 -13.61 44.55 2.94
CA ILE A 179 -13.43 43.83 4.20
C ILE A 179 -13.04 42.37 3.89
N THR A 180 -13.79 41.70 3.01
CA THR A 180 -13.48 40.34 2.55
C THR A 180 -12.11 40.27 1.87
N THR A 181 -11.76 41.25 1.01
CA THR A 181 -10.44 41.33 0.38
C THR A 181 -9.31 41.43 1.40
N ASN A 182 -9.42 42.31 2.40
CA ASN A 182 -8.38 42.48 3.41
C ASN A 182 -8.24 41.23 4.28
N ARG A 183 -9.37 40.58 4.62
CA ARG A 183 -9.36 39.30 5.36
C ARG A 183 -8.66 38.20 4.58
N LEU A 184 -8.96 38.06 3.29
CA LEU A 184 -8.31 37.06 2.45
C LEU A 184 -6.80 37.33 2.33
N LYS A 185 -6.39 38.58 2.15
CA LYS A 185 -4.96 38.95 2.11
C LYS A 185 -4.23 38.62 3.41
N ALA A 186 -4.86 38.90 4.57
CA ALA A 186 -4.30 38.55 5.87
C ALA A 186 -4.17 37.03 6.05
N PHE A 187 -5.19 36.27 5.62
CA PHE A 187 -5.14 34.81 5.60
C PHE A 187 -4.03 34.27 4.69
N GLN A 188 -3.91 34.79 3.47
CA GLN A 188 -2.84 34.41 2.55
C GLN A 188 -1.46 34.68 3.18
N GLN A 189 -1.27 35.86 3.77
CA GLN A 189 -0.02 36.21 4.44
C GLN A 189 0.28 35.29 5.63
N SER A 190 -0.71 34.94 6.46
CA SER A 190 -0.51 34.04 7.61
C SER A 190 -0.14 32.61 7.19
N LYS A 191 -0.56 32.20 5.99
CA LYS A 191 -0.19 30.92 5.37
C LYS A 191 1.10 31.00 4.53
N GLY A 192 1.79 32.13 4.53
CA GLY A 192 3.03 32.33 3.75
C GLY A 192 2.81 32.42 2.24
N LEU A 193 1.60 32.78 1.80
CA LEU A 193 1.23 32.97 0.40
C LEU A 193 1.35 34.44 -0.01
N PHE A 194 1.44 34.71 -1.32
CA PHE A 194 1.36 36.07 -1.84
C PHE A 194 -0.05 36.65 -1.60
N PRO A 195 -0.19 37.81 -0.93
CA PRO A 195 -1.49 38.37 -0.55
C PRO A 195 -2.18 39.07 -1.74
N SER A 196 -2.56 38.29 -2.75
CA SER A 196 -3.25 38.77 -3.96
C SER A 196 -4.65 39.31 -3.66
N GLY A 197 -5.34 38.76 -2.66
CA GLY A 197 -6.77 38.99 -2.44
C GLY A 197 -7.66 38.28 -3.46
N ILE A 198 -7.12 37.30 -4.18
CA ILE A 198 -7.83 36.41 -5.12
C ILE A 198 -7.64 34.98 -4.64
N VAL A 199 -8.70 34.17 -4.66
CA VAL A 199 -8.61 32.75 -4.31
C VAL A 199 -7.98 31.97 -5.47
N ASP A 200 -6.69 31.67 -5.38
CA ASP A 200 -6.00 30.77 -6.32
C ASP A 200 -5.94 29.33 -5.77
N LYS A 201 -5.37 28.39 -6.56
CA LYS A 201 -5.25 26.98 -6.15
C LYS A 201 -4.51 26.79 -4.82
N LYS A 202 -3.49 27.61 -4.54
CA LYS A 202 -2.72 27.54 -3.30
C LYS A 202 -3.52 28.07 -2.11
N THR A 203 -4.28 29.14 -2.34
CA THR A 203 -5.19 29.73 -1.36
C THR A 203 -6.30 28.76 -1.00
N LEU A 204 -6.93 28.12 -2.00
CA LEU A 204 -7.94 27.09 -1.77
C LEU A 204 -7.38 25.92 -0.96
N LYS A 205 -6.19 25.41 -1.35
CA LYS A 205 -5.52 24.34 -0.60
C LYS A 205 -5.29 24.73 0.87
N ALA A 206 -4.91 25.98 1.14
CA ALA A 206 -4.71 26.45 2.52
C ALA A 206 -6.01 26.63 3.30
N LEU A 207 -7.13 26.90 2.63
CA LEU A 207 -8.46 27.06 3.25
C LEU A 207 -9.07 25.73 3.71
N ILE A 208 -8.80 24.64 3.00
CA ILE A 208 -9.38 23.30 3.26
C ILE A 208 -8.50 22.42 4.18
N GLN A 209 -7.40 22.97 4.71
CA GLN A 209 -6.50 22.32 5.67
C GLN A 209 -6.86 22.72 7.10
#